data_AF-A0A2G6HLJ9-F1
#
_entry.id   AF-A0A2G6HLJ9-F1
#
_cell.length_a   1.000
_cell.length_b   1.000
_cell.length_c   1.000
_cell.angle_alpha   90.00
_cell.angle_beta   90.00
_cell.angle_gamma   90.00
#
_symmetry.space_group_name_H-M   'P 1'
#
loop_
_entity.id
_entity.type
_entity.pdbx_description
1 polymer ?
#
loop_
_entity_poly.entity_id
_entity_poly.type
_entity_poly.pdbx_seq_one_letter_code
_entity_poly.pdbx_strand_id
1 'polypeptide(L)'
;MLEHIIYAMEDQQQDYAYDFELGVVPISRASKDAIALPTWTAHDGCTLIASFLKQLDSLDYQPFAQVFAQNNGVFKRFKQALAQVPWQKLRYERYKHQYFMRVIEAWMAEHPRFEQDPLELYADDYFDEAACAEE
;
A
#
# COMPACT_ATOMS: atom_id res chain seq x y z
N MET A 1 -3.68 -5.52 -11.18
CA MET A 1 -2.25 -5.18 -11.41
C MET A 1 -1.65 -4.43 -10.22
N LEU A 2 -2.30 -3.36 -9.77
CA LEU A 2 -1.89 -2.54 -8.63
C LEU A 2 -1.58 -3.36 -7.36
N GLU A 3 -2.45 -4.29 -6.95
CA GLU A 3 -2.20 -5.14 -5.78
C GLU A 3 -0.92 -5.98 -5.87
N HIS A 4 -0.53 -6.44 -7.07
CA HIS A 4 0.73 -7.18 -7.26
C HIS A 4 1.94 -6.26 -7.09
N ILE A 5 1.85 -5.01 -7.54
CA ILE A 5 2.90 -4.01 -7.35
C ILE A 5 3.00 -3.65 -5.87
N ILE A 6 1.88 -3.41 -5.18
CA ILE A 6 1.85 -3.12 -3.74
C ILE A 6 2.46 -4.27 -2.95
N TYR A 7 2.06 -5.51 -3.23
CA TYR A 7 2.63 -6.69 -2.57
C TYR A 7 4.16 -6.75 -2.75
N ALA A 8 4.63 -6.57 -3.98
CA ALA A 8 6.06 -6.61 -4.29
C ALA A 8 6.84 -5.46 -3.64
N MET A 9 6.25 -4.26 -3.52
CA MET A 9 6.84 -3.17 -2.75
C MET A 9 6.91 -3.51 -1.26
N GLU A 10 5.87 -4.10 -0.68
CA GLU A 10 5.84 -4.43 0.73
C GLU A 10 6.75 -5.61 1.12
N ASP A 11 7.18 -6.42 0.15
CA ASP A 11 8.13 -7.51 0.39
C ASP A 11 9.56 -6.98 0.57
N GLN A 12 9.99 -6.92 1.82
CA GLN A 12 11.33 -6.46 2.20
C GLN A 12 12.42 -7.53 2.04
N GLN A 13 12.07 -8.74 1.59
CA GLN A 13 13.03 -9.84 1.43
C GLN A 13 13.57 -9.98 0.02
N GLN A 14 12.89 -9.38 -0.97
CA GLN A 14 13.21 -9.56 -2.37
C GLN A 14 12.96 -8.27 -3.14
N ASP A 15 13.89 -7.92 -4.02
CA ASP A 15 13.71 -6.81 -4.94
C ASP A 15 12.93 -7.25 -6.18
N TYR A 16 12.02 -6.38 -6.64
CA TYR A 16 11.14 -6.63 -7.76
C TYR A 16 11.29 -5.56 -8.85
N ALA A 17 10.94 -5.94 -10.07
CA ALA A 17 10.85 -5.05 -11.21
C ALA A 17 9.52 -5.28 -11.96
N TYR A 18 9.05 -4.25 -12.65
CA TYR A 18 8.01 -4.36 -13.64
C TYR A 18 8.64 -4.62 -15.01
N ASP A 19 8.36 -5.80 -15.55
CA ASP A 19 8.71 -6.20 -16.89
C ASP A 19 7.46 -6.03 -17.80
N PHE A 20 7.60 -5.38 -18.95
CA PHE A 20 6.46 -5.07 -19.81
C PHE A 20 5.85 -6.31 -20.48
N GLU A 21 6.57 -7.42 -20.56
CA GLU A 21 6.04 -8.68 -21.10
C GLU A 21 5.56 -9.61 -19.99
N LEU A 22 6.24 -9.62 -18.85
CA LEU A 22 6.02 -10.58 -17.76
C LEU A 22 5.24 -10.02 -16.56
N GLY A 23 5.08 -8.71 -16.48
CA GLY A 23 4.53 -8.00 -15.32
C GLY A 23 5.51 -7.93 -14.15
N VAL A 24 5.00 -7.98 -12.92
CA VAL A 24 5.83 -7.90 -11.71
C VAL A 24 6.62 -9.19 -11.49
N VAL A 25 7.94 -9.09 -11.52
CA VAL A 25 8.86 -10.23 -11.38
C VAL A 25 10.01 -9.92 -10.41
N PRO A 26 10.63 -10.94 -9.79
CA PRO A 26 11.89 -10.75 -9.06
C PRO A 26 12.94 -10.12 -9.97
N ILE A 27 13.74 -9.18 -9.45
CA ILE A 27 14.76 -8.48 -10.25
C ILE A 27 15.77 -9.44 -10.91
N SER A 28 16.03 -10.60 -10.27
CA SER A 28 16.91 -11.66 -10.79
C SER A 28 16.37 -12.38 -12.03
N ARG A 29 15.08 -12.24 -12.33
CA ARG A 29 14.40 -12.83 -13.50
C ARG A 29 13.94 -11.78 -14.50
N ALA A 30 14.19 -10.51 -14.22
CA ALA A 30 13.74 -9.40 -15.05
C ALA A 30 14.53 -9.32 -16.36
N SER A 31 13.88 -8.91 -17.45
CA SER A 31 14.59 -8.54 -18.67
C SER A 31 15.46 -7.29 -18.45
N LYS A 32 16.32 -6.97 -19.42
CA LYS A 32 17.18 -5.78 -19.35
C LYS A 32 16.40 -4.46 -19.41
N ASP A 33 15.20 -4.49 -19.97
CA ASP A 33 14.36 -3.32 -20.18
C ASP A 33 13.30 -3.17 -19.07
N ALA A 34 13.29 -4.08 -18.09
CA ALA A 34 12.43 -4.00 -16.93
C ALA A 34 12.82 -2.82 -16.03
N ILE A 35 11.82 -2.26 -15.36
CA ILE A 35 11.98 -1.09 -14.49
C ILE A 35 11.83 -1.54 -13.05
N ALA A 36 12.85 -1.29 -12.22
CA ALA A 36 12.79 -1.60 -10.79
C ALA A 36 11.58 -0.92 -10.14
N LEU A 37 10.87 -1.65 -9.28
CA LEU A 37 9.76 -1.07 -8.52
C LEU A 37 10.28 -0.01 -7.53
N PRO A 38 9.42 0.96 -7.15
CA PRO A 38 9.80 1.98 -6.19
C PRO A 38 10.18 1.34 -4.85
N THR A 39 11.28 1.81 -4.26
CA THR A 39 11.77 1.32 -2.98
C THR A 39 10.76 1.61 -1.87
N TRP A 40 10.48 0.61 -1.06
CA TRP A 40 9.57 0.73 0.09
C TRP A 40 10.19 0.10 1.33
N THR A 41 10.43 0.93 2.34
CA THR A 41 11.12 0.53 3.57
C THR A 41 10.15 0.36 4.74
N ALA A 42 10.64 -0.23 5.83
CA ALA A 42 9.89 -0.27 7.08
C ALA A 42 9.57 1.13 7.63
N HIS A 43 10.39 2.13 7.30
CA HIS A 43 10.13 3.53 7.67
C HIS A 43 8.92 4.08 6.91
N ASP A 44 8.81 3.79 5.61
CA ASP A 44 7.67 4.24 4.79
C ASP A 44 6.36 3.61 5.27
N GLY A 45 6.39 2.31 5.61
CA GLY A 45 5.24 1.64 6.23
C GLY A 45 4.85 2.24 7.60
N CYS A 46 5.82 2.63 8.42
CA CYS A 46 5.52 3.34 9.67
C CYS A 46 4.92 4.73 9.41
N THR A 47 5.43 5.45 8.41
CA THR A 47 4.93 6.76 7.99
C THR A 47 3.50 6.67 7.50
N LEU A 48 3.17 5.67 6.68
CA LEU A 48 1.80 5.38 6.23
C LEU A 48 0.83 5.17 7.41
N ILE A 49 1.24 4.38 8.40
CA ILE A 49 0.43 4.15 9.60
C ILE A 49 0.26 5.45 10.39
N ALA A 50 1.34 6.21 10.59
CA ALA A 50 1.30 7.46 11.33
C ALA A 50 0.42 8.51 10.63
N SER A 51 0.48 8.61 9.29
CA SER A 51 -0.34 9.53 8.51
C SER A 51 -1.81 9.14 8.50
N PHE A 52 -2.12 7.83 8.50
CA PHE A 52 -3.48 7.35 8.69
C PHE A 52 -4.04 7.73 10.06
N LEU A 53 -3.30 7.43 11.13
CA LEU A 53 -3.76 7.70 12.50
C LEU A 53 -3.97 9.19 12.79
N LYS A 54 -3.22 10.08 12.13
CA LYS A 54 -3.40 11.53 12.23
C LYS A 54 -4.74 12.04 11.68
N GLN A 55 -5.43 11.25 10.85
CA GLN A 55 -6.74 11.60 10.29
C GLN A 55 -7.92 11.11 11.13
N LEU A 56 -7.64 10.36 12.20
CA LEU A 56 -8.66 9.86 13.11
C LEU A 56 -8.98 10.92 14.16
N ASP A 57 -10.25 11.00 14.54
CA ASP A 57 -10.64 11.80 15.69
C ASP A 57 -10.24 11.12 17.01
N SER A 58 -10.51 11.80 18.13
CA SER A 58 -10.10 11.31 19.44
C SER A 58 -10.75 9.98 19.84
N LEU A 59 -11.96 9.67 19.38
CA LEU A 59 -12.66 8.43 19.74
C LEU A 59 -12.13 7.27 18.89
N ASP A 60 -11.98 7.53 17.60
CA ASP A 60 -11.44 6.59 16.61
C ASP A 60 -9.99 6.22 16.87
N TYR A 61 -9.21 7.13 17.46
CA TYR A 61 -7.80 6.92 17.76
C TYR A 61 -7.56 6.06 19.01
N GLN A 62 -8.50 6.01 19.99
CA GLN A 62 -8.30 5.30 21.26
C GLN A 62 -7.76 3.86 21.11
N PRO A 63 -8.28 3.01 20.21
CA PRO A 63 -7.80 1.66 20.01
C PRO A 63 -6.34 1.58 19.51
N PHE A 64 -5.83 2.67 18.94
CA PHE A 64 -4.51 2.76 18.31
C PHE A 64 -3.47 3.50 19.17
N ALA A 65 -3.84 4.00 20.35
CA ALA A 65 -2.96 4.81 21.20
C ALA A 65 -1.62 4.14 21.54
N GLN A 66 -1.59 2.80 21.57
CA GLN A 66 -0.39 2.01 21.90
C GLN A 66 0.46 1.59 20.69
N VAL A 67 0.05 1.93 19.47
CA VAL A 67 0.73 1.47 18.24
C VAL A 67 2.20 1.90 18.21
N PHE A 68 2.47 3.16 18.57
CA PHE A 68 3.81 3.76 18.60
C PHE A 68 4.43 3.85 20.00
N ALA A 69 3.85 3.19 21.01
CA ALA A 69 4.37 3.26 22.39
C ALA A 69 5.77 2.63 22.56
N GLN A 70 6.21 1.79 21.61
CA GLN A 70 7.52 1.16 21.61
C GLN A 70 8.15 1.23 20.21
N ASN A 71 9.49 1.29 20.16
CA ASN A 71 10.27 1.41 18.92
C ASN A 71 10.26 0.16 18.02
N ASN A 72 9.65 -0.96 18.47
CA ASN A 72 9.53 -2.20 17.70
C ASN A 72 8.09 -2.70 17.67
N GLY A 73 7.73 -3.55 16.70
CA GLY A 73 6.43 -4.23 16.68
C GLY A 73 5.22 -3.36 16.26
N VAL A 74 5.45 -2.17 15.69
CA VAL A 74 4.40 -1.23 15.25
C VAL A 74 3.37 -1.91 14.35
N PHE A 75 3.80 -2.59 13.29
CA PHE A 75 2.91 -3.28 12.35
C PHE A 75 2.05 -4.34 13.02
N LYS A 76 2.61 -5.12 13.96
CA LYS A 76 1.87 -6.17 14.67
C LYS A 76 0.80 -5.54 15.56
N ARG A 77 1.15 -4.53 16.36
CA ARG A 77 0.19 -3.82 17.22
C ARG A 77 -0.89 -3.11 16.41
N PHE A 78 -0.51 -2.49 15.29
CA PHE A 78 -1.46 -1.84 14.41
C PHE A 78 -2.46 -2.85 13.81
N LYS A 79 -1.99 -3.99 13.30
CA LYS A 79 -2.88 -5.08 12.83
C LYS A 79 -3.80 -5.60 13.94
N GLN A 80 -3.29 -5.74 15.17
CA GLN A 80 -4.09 -6.13 16.32
C GLN A 80 -5.17 -5.09 16.66
N ALA A 81 -4.85 -3.80 16.63
CA ALA A 81 -5.81 -2.72 16.84
C ALA A 81 -6.89 -2.69 15.75
N LEU A 82 -6.50 -2.83 14.47
CA LEU A 82 -7.45 -2.93 13.36
C LEU A 82 -8.40 -4.13 13.49
N ALA A 83 -7.92 -5.26 14.02
CA ALA A 83 -8.76 -6.44 14.24
C ALA A 83 -9.88 -6.21 15.27
N GLN A 84 -9.70 -5.26 16.20
CA GLN A 84 -10.74 -4.89 17.17
C GLN A 84 -11.78 -3.92 16.60
N VAL A 85 -11.49 -3.28 15.46
CA VAL A 85 -12.32 -2.23 14.88
C VAL A 85 -12.45 -2.45 13.36
N PRO A 86 -13.33 -3.37 12.92
CA PRO A 86 -13.39 -3.80 11.52
C PRO A 86 -13.63 -2.70 10.50
N TRP A 87 -14.41 -1.67 10.86
CA TRP A 87 -14.68 -0.55 9.97
C TRP A 87 -13.43 0.35 9.77
N GLN A 88 -12.57 0.48 10.79
CA GLN A 88 -11.27 1.17 10.64
C GLN A 88 -10.29 0.36 9.79
N LYS A 89 -10.39 -0.97 9.80
CA LYS A 89 -9.65 -1.83 8.88
C LYS A 89 -9.99 -1.51 7.43
N LEU A 90 -11.28 -1.44 7.08
CA LEU A 90 -11.72 -1.08 5.73
C LEU A 90 -11.26 0.34 5.35
N ARG A 91 -11.37 1.30 6.28
CA ARG A 91 -10.90 2.68 6.07
C ARG A 91 -9.38 2.73 5.83
N TYR A 92 -8.61 1.95 6.58
CA TYR A 92 -7.17 1.84 6.40
C TYR A 92 -6.81 1.19 5.06
N GLU A 93 -7.49 0.12 4.65
CA GLU A 93 -7.24 -0.55 3.36
C GLU A 93 -7.47 0.42 2.19
N ARG A 94 -8.58 1.17 2.21
CA ARG A 94 -8.83 2.23 1.22
C ARG A 94 -7.76 3.33 1.25
N TYR A 95 -7.37 3.77 2.44
CA TYR A 95 -6.33 4.80 2.61
C TYR A 95 -4.98 4.31 2.07
N LYS A 96 -4.58 3.09 2.41
CA LYS A 96 -3.36 2.43 1.93
C LYS A 96 -3.39 2.33 0.40
N HIS A 97 -4.49 1.86 -0.18
CA HIS A 97 -4.64 1.75 -1.62
C HIS A 97 -4.43 3.09 -2.33
N GLN A 98 -5.10 4.15 -1.87
CA GLN A 98 -4.92 5.50 -2.42
C GLN A 98 -3.50 6.04 -2.25
N TYR A 99 -2.86 5.73 -1.11
CA TYR A 99 -1.48 6.12 -0.88
C TYR A 99 -0.53 5.44 -1.89
N PHE A 100 -0.64 4.12 -2.06
CA PHE A 100 0.19 3.39 -3.00
C PHE A 100 -0.07 3.76 -4.46
N MET A 101 -1.34 4.02 -4.83
CA MET A 101 -1.65 4.57 -6.16
C MET A 101 -0.82 5.81 -6.46
N ARG A 102 -0.80 6.79 -5.55
CA ARG A 102 -0.02 8.03 -5.75
C ARG A 102 1.48 7.77 -5.85
N VAL A 103 2.02 6.84 -5.05
CA VAL A 103 3.44 6.47 -5.12
C VAL A 103 3.77 5.84 -6.47
N ILE A 104 2.92 4.94 -6.95
CA ILE A 104 3.11 4.23 -8.22
C ILE A 104 2.89 5.19 -9.41
N GLU A 105 1.91 6.08 -9.35
CA GLU A 105 1.72 7.15 -10.35
C GLU A 105 2.93 8.07 -10.45
N ALA A 106 3.48 8.50 -9.31
CA ALA A 106 4.70 9.31 -9.29
C ALA A 106 5.89 8.55 -9.88
N TRP A 107 6.08 7.29 -9.49
CA TRP A 107 7.11 6.43 -10.06
C TRP A 107 6.93 6.22 -11.58
N MET A 108 5.71 5.98 -12.07
CA MET A 108 5.46 5.86 -13.51
C MET A 108 5.82 7.14 -14.26
N ALA A 109 5.51 8.31 -13.70
CA ALA A 109 5.83 9.60 -14.31
C ALA A 109 7.33 9.88 -14.40
N GLU A 110 8.16 9.24 -13.58
CA GLU A 110 9.63 9.31 -13.65
C GLU A 110 10.22 8.44 -14.77
N HIS A 111 9.41 7.57 -15.38
CA HIS A 111 9.83 6.57 -16.35
C HIS A 111 9.08 6.72 -17.68
N PRO A 112 9.71 7.32 -18.71
CA PRO A 112 9.05 7.63 -20.00
C PRO A 112 8.46 6.42 -20.74
N ARG A 113 8.89 5.21 -20.38
CA ARG A 113 8.36 3.98 -20.98
C ARG A 113 6.86 3.79 -20.67
N PHE A 114 6.38 4.23 -19.50
CA PHE A 114 4.96 4.16 -19.15
C PHE A 114 4.10 5.19 -19.90
N GLU A 115 4.68 6.18 -20.58
CA GLU A 115 3.91 7.04 -21.50
C GLU A 115 3.50 6.27 -22.77
N GLN A 116 4.32 5.31 -23.19
CA GLN A 116 4.09 4.49 -24.37
C GLN A 116 3.23 3.27 -24.07
N ASP A 117 3.38 2.73 -22.86
CA ASP A 117 2.70 1.53 -22.37
C ASP A 117 2.24 1.76 -20.92
N PRO A 118 1.13 2.51 -20.72
CA PRO A 118 0.67 2.87 -19.39
C PRO A 118 0.15 1.66 -18.62
N LEU A 119 0.49 1.58 -17.33
CA LEU A 119 -0.13 0.58 -16.47
C LEU A 119 -1.59 0.92 -16.28
N GLU A 120 -2.46 -0.03 -16.60
CA GLU A 120 -3.85 0.03 -16.17
C GLU A 120 -3.92 -0.29 -14.67
N LEU A 121 -3.77 0.77 -13.87
CA LEU A 121 -4.01 0.75 -12.44
C LEU A 121 -5.52 0.76 -12.18
N TYR A 122 -6.21 -0.31 -12.55
CA TYR A 122 -7.56 -0.51 -12.08
C TYR A 122 -7.51 -0.61 -10.55
N ALA A 123 -8.17 0.34 -9.88
CA ALA A 123 -8.76 0.03 -8.60
C ALA A 123 -9.78 -1.05 -8.93
N ASP A 124 -9.55 -2.30 -8.51
CA ASP A 124 -10.65 -3.24 -8.51
C ASP A 124 -11.80 -2.55 -7.76
N ASP A 125 -13.01 -2.57 -8.32
CA ASP A 125 -14.26 -2.05 -7.71
C ASP A 125 -14.65 -2.82 -6.43
N TYR A 126 -13.66 -3.38 -5.72
CA TYR A 126 -13.75 -4.22 -4.53
C TYR A 126 -14.31 -3.49 -3.30
N PHE A 127 -14.58 -2.20 -3.42
CA PHE A 127 -15.14 -1.38 -2.34
C PHE A 127 -16.54 -0.84 -2.63
N ASP A 128 -17.21 -1.28 -3.72
CA ASP A 128 -18.59 -0.91 -3.99
C ASP A 128 -19.61 -1.76 -3.18
N GLU A 129 -20.42 -1.04 -2.40
CA GLU A 129 -21.82 -1.32 -2.04
C GLU A 129 -22.23 -2.56 -1.21
N ALA A 130 -21.71 -2.78 0.01
CA ALA A 130 -22.40 -3.71 0.94
C ALA A 130 -22.39 -3.40 2.46
N ALA A 131 -21.93 -2.22 2.92
CA ALA A 131 -21.90 -1.95 4.38
C ALA A 131 -22.42 -0.59 4.81
N CYS A 132 -22.99 0.20 3.90
CA CYS A 132 -23.70 1.44 4.23
C CYS A 132 -25.08 1.45 3.55
N ALA A 133 -25.86 0.40 3.76
CA ALA A 133 -27.30 0.45 3.63
C ALA A 133 -27.89 0.43 5.04
N GLU A 134 -28.01 1.64 5.57
CA GLU A 134 -29.09 2.20 6.40
C GLU A 134 -29.62 1.45 7.63
N GLU A 135 -29.95 2.31 8.62
CA GLU A 135 -30.45 2.09 9.98
C GLU A 135 -31.70 1.22 10.13
#